data_AF-A0A3D1D2C5-F1
#
_entry.id   AF-A0A3D1D2C5-F1
#
_cell.length_a   1.000
_cell.length_b   1.000
_cell.length_c   1.000
_cell.angle_alpha   90.00
_cell.angle_beta   90.00
_cell.angle_gamma   90.00
#
_symmetry.space_group_name_H-M   'P 1'
#
loop_
_entity.id
_entity.type
_entity.pdbx_description
1 polymer ?
#
loop_
_entity_poly.entity_id
_entity_poly.type
_entity_poly.pdbx_seq_one_letter_code
_entity_poly.pdbx_strand_id
1 'polypeptide(L)' 'MSRPFKTIVVVDDNAAILTALRICLATEYERVVTLSSPDTLVATLANEEDVDVVLLDM' A
#
# COMPACT_ATOMS: atom_id res chain seq x y z
N MET A 1 14.25 2.12 15.79
CA MET A 1 12.91 1.56 16.08
C MET A 1 12.59 0.63 14.94
N SER A 2 12.47 -0.66 15.19
CA SER A 2 12.08 -1.64 14.15
C SER A 2 10.60 -1.45 13.86
N ARG A 3 10.22 -1.20 12.60
CA ARG A 3 8.82 -1.16 12.21
C ARG A 3 8.26 -2.59 12.24
N PRO A 4 7.05 -2.81 12.78
CA PRO A 4 6.48 -4.15 12.89
C PRO A 4 6.11 -4.75 11.53
N PHE A 5 5.87 -3.91 10.52
CA PHE A 5 5.50 -4.32 9.15
C PHE A 5 6.40 -3.64 8.10
N LYS A 6 6.66 -4.36 7.01
CA LYS A 6 7.45 -3.90 5.87
C LYS A 6 6.58 -3.16 4.86
N THR A 7 5.81 -3.86 4.04
CA THR A 7 5.13 -3.24 2.89
C THR A 7 3.62 -3.46 2.94
N ILE A 8 2.86 -2.37 2.79
CA ILE A 8 1.43 -2.41 2.47
C ILE A 8 1.18 -1.87 1.07
N VAL A 9 0.33 -2.57 0.31
CA VAL A 9 -0.20 -2.10 -0.97
C VAL A 9 -1.66 -1.71 -0.78
N VAL A 10 -2.01 -0.46 -1.11
CA VAL A 10 -3.36 0.08 -1.03
C VAL A 10 -3.87 0.34 -2.44
N VAL A 11 -5.09 -0.11 -2.74
CA VAL A 11 -5.77 0.14 -4.02
C VAL A 11 -7.12 0.79 -3.78
N ASP A 12 -7.30 2.00 -4.32
CA ASP A 12 -8.49 2.82 -4.15
C ASP A 12 -8.55 3.84 -5.30
N ASP A 13 -9.71 4.08 -5.90
CA ASP A 13 -9.85 5.02 -7.03
C ASP A 13 -9.85 6.49 -6.58
N ASN A 14 -9.97 6.75 -5.28
CA ASN A 14 -10.02 8.05 -4.67
C ASN A 14 -8.63 8.50 -4.18
N ALA A 15 -8.03 9.45 -4.93
CA ALA A 15 -6.74 10.03 -4.60
C ALA A 15 -6.67 10.67 -3.18
N ALA A 16 -7.78 11.16 -2.65
CA ALA A 16 -7.82 11.71 -1.29
C ALA A 16 -7.63 10.61 -0.24
N ILE A 17 -8.24 9.43 -0.45
CA ILE A 17 -8.08 8.27 0.43
C ILE A 17 -6.65 7.74 0.36
N LEU A 18 -6.09 7.58 -0.84
CA LEU A 18 -4.69 7.16 -1.01
C LEU A 18 -3.71 8.10 -0.31
N THR A 19 -3.96 9.41 -0.38
CA THR A 19 -3.13 10.42 0.29
C THR A 19 -3.24 10.31 1.81
N ALA A 20 -4.47 10.20 2.33
CA ALA A 20 -4.70 10.04 3.76
C ALA A 20 -4.02 8.78 4.30
N LEU A 21 -4.22 7.63 3.62
CA LEU A 21 -3.63 6.35 4.03
C LEU A 21 -2.10 6.37 3.96
N ARG A 22 -1.52 7.03 2.96
CA ARG A 22 -0.07 7.23 2.90
C ARG A 22 0.47 7.96 4.13
N ILE A 23 -0.23 9.00 4.60
CA ILE A 23 0.18 9.76 5.79
C ILE A 23 -0.05 8.94 7.06
N CYS A 24 -1.23 8.34 7.21
CA CYS A 24 -1.61 7.60 8.41
C CYS A 24 -0.78 6.33 8.63
N LEU A 25 -0.37 5.64 7.56
CA LEU A 25 0.36 4.37 7.63
C LEU A 25 1.89 4.54 7.57
N ALA A 26 2.40 5.75 7.32
CA ALA A 26 3.83 6.03 7.20
C ALA A 26 4.64 5.74 8.48
N THR A 27 3.98 5.64 9.64
CA THR A 27 4.63 5.30 10.92
C THR A 27 4.68 3.80 11.20
N GLU A 28 3.72 3.04 10.67
CA GLU A 28 3.53 1.62 10.97
C GLU A 28 4.25 0.70 9.97
N TYR A 29 4.27 1.09 8.69
CA TYR A 29 4.87 0.32 7.60
C TYR A 29 6.15 0.99 7.11
N GLU A 30 7.18 0.23 6.80
CA GLU A 30 8.39 0.74 6.13
C GLU A 30 8.07 1.37 4.76
N ARG A 31 7.14 0.75 4.02
CA ARG A 31 6.75 1.16 2.68
C ARG A 31 5.25 1.12 2.49
N VAL A 32 4.70 2.22 1.97
CA VAL A 32 3.29 2.33 1.58
C VAL A 32 3.20 2.55 0.07
N VAL A 33 2.76 1.52 -0.64
CA VAL A 33 2.52 1.54 -2.08
C VAL A 33 1.05 1.82 -2.31
N THR A 34 0.72 2.75 -3.22
CA THR A 34 -0.66 3.09 -3.55
C THR A 34 -0.89 2.89 -5.03
N LEU A 35 -2.01 2.29 -5.40
CA LEU A 35 -2.48 2.14 -6.77
C LEU A 35 -3.88 2.75 -6.87
N SER A 36 -4.17 3.40 -8.00
CA SER A 36 -5.49 3.98 -8.26
C SER A 36 -6.46 3.01 -8.95
N SER A 37 -5.98 1.83 -9.30
CA SER A 37 -6.73 0.77 -10.01
C SER A 37 -6.11 -0.59 -9.68
N PRO A 38 -6.90 -1.68 -9.65
CA PRO A 38 -6.39 -3.03 -9.47
C PRO A 38 -5.65 -3.60 -10.68
N ASP A 39 -5.71 -2.95 -11.85
CA ASP A 39 -5.19 -3.50 -13.12
C ASP A 39 -3.69 -3.86 -13.04
N THR A 40 -2.92 -3.09 -12.29
CA THR A 40 -1.47 -3.28 -12.13
C THR A 40 -1.09 -4.00 -10.84
N LEU A 41 -2.07 -4.39 -10.01
CA LEU A 41 -1.82 -4.97 -8.68
C LEU A 41 -0.91 -6.19 -8.74
N VAL A 42 -1.20 -7.15 -9.63
CA VAL A 42 -0.41 -8.39 -9.74
C VAL A 42 1.03 -8.08 -10.13
N ALA A 43 1.24 -7.14 -11.05
CA ALA A 43 2.57 -6.71 -11.45
C ALA A 43 3.29 -5.99 -10.31
N THR A 44 2.60 -5.15 -9.55
CA THR A 44 3.17 -4.49 -8.36
C THR A 44 3.57 -5.50 -7.30
N LEU A 45 2.71 -6.47 -6.97
CA LEU A 45 3.02 -7.52 -5.99
C LEU A 45 4.21 -8.39 -6.40
N ALA A 46 4.40 -8.64 -7.71
CA ALA A 46 5.55 -9.39 -8.21
C ALA A 46 6.87 -8.61 -8.16
N ASN A 47 6.82 -7.27 -8.13
CA ASN A 47 7.99 -6.40 -8.12
C ASN A 47 8.32 -5.83 -6.73
N GLU A 48 7.38 -5.85 -5.79
CA GLU A 48 7.58 -5.39 -4.42
C GLU A 48 8.05 -6.55 -3.53
N GLU A 49 9.10 -6.30 -2.75
CA GLU A 49 9.60 -7.27 -1.76
C GLU A 49 8.81 -7.15 -0.45
N ASP A 50 8.59 -8.30 0.20
CA ASP A 50 8.00 -8.40 1.54
C ASP A 50 6.66 -7.65 1.72
N VAL A 51 5.71 -7.88 0.81
CA VAL A 51 4.33 -7.38 0.98
C VAL A 51 3.63 -8.17 2.07
N ASP A 52 3.36 -7.51 3.19
CA ASP A 52 2.67 -8.11 4.34
C ASP A 52 1.14 -8.04 4.19
N VAL A 53 0.64 -6.95 3.61
CA VAL A 53 -0.78 -6.63 3.56
C VAL A 53 -1.15 -5.99 2.22
N VAL A 54 -2.31 -6.38 1.70
CA VAL A 54 -2.96 -5.72 0.58
C VAL A 54 -4.32 -5.21 1.03
N LEU A 55 -4.55 -3.90 0.92
CA LEU A 55 -5.81 -3.23 1.20
C LEU A 55 -6.48 -2.88 -0.13
N LEU A 56 -7.64 -3.48 -0.40
CA LEU A 56 -8.40 -3.31 -1.64
C LEU A 56 -9.76 -2.69 -1.31
N ASP A 57 -10.05 -1.52 -1.88
CA ASP A 57 -11.42 -1.00 -1.94
C ASP A 57 -12.22 -1.69 -3.07
N MET A 58 -13.53 -1.86 -2.88
CA MET A 58 -14.43 -2.62 -3.79
C MET A 58 -15.14 -1.74 -4.81
#